data_AF-A0A1Z5IXC1-F1
#
_entry.id   AF-A0A1Z5IXC1-F1
#
_cell.length_a   1.000
_cell.length_b   1.000
_cell.length_c   1.000
_cell.angle_alpha   90.00
_cell.angle_beta   90.00
_cell.angle_gamma   90.00
#
_symmetry.space_group_name_H-M   'P 1'
#
loop_
_entity.id
_entity.type
_entity.pdbx_description
1 polymer ?
#
loop_
_entity_poly.entity_id
_entity_poly.type
_entity_poly.pdbx_seq_one_letter_code
_entity_poly.pdbx_strand_id
1 'polypeptide(L)'
;MQLLIGNVSELKLPERKAEIKLFFDSIGYQLTASNEDLLSLTGEYAQLSVQPPVTFQRYDQDRFLSIRSDGKSMTLPYAKALRGR
;
A
#
# COMPACT_ATOMS: atom_id res chain seq x y z
N MET A 1 -4.41 -6.40 -9.05
CA MET A 1 -4.83 -4.98 -8.95
C MET A 1 -3.60 -4.12 -8.74
N GLN A 2 -3.54 -2.89 -9.27
CA GLN A 2 -2.38 -1.99 -9.14
C GLN A 2 -2.83 -0.62 -8.63
N LEU A 3 -2.00 0.01 -7.79
CA LEU A 3 -2.19 1.36 -7.25
C LEU A 3 -0.85 2.10 -7.31
N LEU A 4 -0.81 3.22 -8.04
CA LEU A 4 0.33 4.14 -8.07
C LEU A 4 0.07 5.27 -7.06
N ILE A 5 1.06 5.62 -6.26
CA ILE A 5 1.08 6.83 -5.45
C ILE A 5 2.25 7.68 -5.94
N GLY A 6 1.96 8.82 -6.56
CA GLY A 6 2.95 9.73 -7.11
C GLY A 6 3.55 10.65 -6.05
N ASN A 7 2.76 11.08 -5.06
CA ASN A 7 3.21 11.89 -3.92
C ASN A 7 2.43 11.59 -2.64
N VAL A 8 2.91 12.11 -1.49
CA VAL A 8 2.24 11.92 -0.20
C VAL A 8 0.93 12.71 -0.09
N SER A 9 0.82 13.86 -0.77
CA SER A 9 -0.38 14.70 -0.69
C SER A 9 -1.63 14.04 -1.28
N GLU A 10 -1.47 13.03 -2.14
CA GLU A 10 -2.57 12.19 -2.62
C GLU A 10 -3.36 11.50 -1.49
N LEU A 11 -2.74 11.19 -0.34
CA LEU A 11 -3.45 10.62 0.80
C LEU A 11 -4.46 11.61 1.43
N LYS A 12 -4.32 12.90 1.15
CA LYS A 12 -5.23 13.97 1.60
C LYS A 12 -6.37 14.22 0.63
N LEU A 13 -6.30 13.71 -0.61
CA LEU A 13 -7.36 13.85 -1.60
C LEU A 13 -8.51 12.88 -1.27
N PRO A 14 -9.75 13.34 -1.02
CA PRO A 14 -10.84 12.48 -0.56
C PRO A 14 -11.12 11.28 -1.47
N GLU A 15 -11.13 11.50 -2.78
CA GLU A 15 -11.39 10.46 -3.78
C GLU A 15 -10.30 9.38 -3.76
N ARG A 16 -9.03 9.80 -3.72
CA ARG A 16 -7.88 8.89 -3.64
C ARG A 16 -7.83 8.16 -2.31
N LYS A 17 -8.15 8.82 -1.21
CA LYS A 17 -8.18 8.21 0.12
C LYS A 17 -9.12 7.01 0.18
N ALA A 18 -10.29 7.08 -0.47
CA ALA A 18 -11.22 5.96 -0.54
C ALA A 18 -10.64 4.78 -1.33
N GLU A 19 -10.04 5.05 -2.49
CA GLU A 19 -9.38 4.04 -3.33
C GLU A 19 -8.21 3.35 -2.60
N ILE A 20 -7.31 4.16 -2.02
CA ILE A 20 -6.17 3.69 -1.23
C ILE A 20 -6.64 2.81 -0.08
N LYS A 21 -7.63 3.26 0.68
CA LYS A 21 -8.19 2.50 1.80
C LYS A 21 -8.76 1.16 1.33
N LEU A 22 -9.56 1.13 0.27
CA LEU A 22 -10.11 -0.12 -0.28
C LEU A 22 -9.01 -1.08 -0.76
N PHE A 23 -7.95 -0.56 -1.37
CA PHE A 23 -6.83 -1.36 -1.85
C PHE A 23 -6.12 -2.09 -0.71
N PHE A 24 -5.82 -1.40 0.39
CA PHE A 24 -5.03 -1.93 1.50
C PHE A 24 -5.87 -2.66 2.56
N ASP A 25 -7.10 -2.22 2.85
CA ASP A 25 -8.00 -2.86 3.82
C ASP A 25 -8.26 -4.33 3.46
N SER A 26 -8.30 -4.67 2.16
CA SER A 26 -8.58 -6.03 1.72
C SER A 26 -7.37 -6.99 1.81
N ILE A 27 -6.20 -6.48 2.17
CA ILE A 27 -4.96 -7.24 2.36
C ILE A 27 -4.32 -7.03 3.74
N GLY A 28 -5.03 -6.41 4.69
CA GLY A 28 -4.54 -6.26 6.06
C GLY A 28 -3.35 -5.32 6.22
N TYR A 29 -3.15 -4.42 5.25
CA TYR A 29 -2.16 -3.36 5.32
C TYR A 29 -2.85 -2.01 5.50
N GLN A 30 -2.09 -1.02 5.97
CA GLN A 30 -2.51 0.37 6.07
C GLN A 30 -1.39 1.26 5.54
N LEU A 31 -1.73 2.18 4.66
CA LEU A 31 -0.81 3.19 4.14
C LEU A 31 -1.10 4.53 4.82
N THR A 32 -0.09 5.14 5.43
CA THR A 32 -0.16 6.46 6.08
C THR A 32 0.99 7.36 5.60
N ALA A 33 0.85 8.67 5.82
CA ALA A 33 1.96 9.60 5.66
C ALA A 33 2.82 9.57 6.93
N SER A 34 4.11 9.24 6.81
CA SER A 34 5.06 9.39 7.92
C SER A 34 5.54 10.83 8.04
N ASN A 35 5.80 11.49 6.91
CA ASN A 35 6.13 12.92 6.81
C ASN A 35 5.67 13.45 5.43
N GLU A 36 6.20 14.59 4.98
CA GLU A 36 5.79 15.22 3.71
C GLU A 36 6.23 14.45 2.45
N ASP A 37 7.27 13.62 2.55
CA ASP A 37 7.88 12.91 1.41
C ASP A 37 7.89 11.38 1.57
N LEU A 38 7.44 10.86 2.72
CA LEU A 38 7.57 9.46 3.08
C LEU A 38 6.20 8.87 3.45
N LEU A 39 5.92 7.71 2.87
CA LEU A 39 4.78 6.89 3.21
C LEU A 39 5.21 5.77 4.16
N SER A 40 4.38 5.50 5.17
CA SER A 40 4.48 4.30 6.00
C SER A 40 3.48 3.26 5.50
N LEU A 41 3.94 2.06 5.20
CA LEU A 41 3.09 0.90 5.02
C LEU A 41 3.26 -0.02 6.23
N THR A 42 2.17 -0.22 6.97
CA THR A 42 2.14 -1.04 8.18
C THR A 42 1.12 -2.15 8.03
N GLY A 43 1.47 -3.36 8.43
CA GLY A 43 0.56 -4.51 8.52
C GLY A 43 1.14 -5.58 9.46
N GLU A 44 0.46 -6.72 9.55
CA GLU A 44 0.87 -7.83 10.42
C GLU A 44 2.29 -8.33 10.14
N TYR A 45 2.67 -8.39 8.86
CA TYR A 45 3.94 -9.00 8.45
C TYR A 45 5.09 -8.01 8.31
N ALA A 46 4.81 -6.70 8.22
CA ALA A 46 5.85 -5.71 7.96
C ALA A 46 5.42 -4.29 8.31
N GLN A 47 6.41 -3.49 8.72
CA GLN A 47 6.33 -2.04 8.75
C GLN A 47 7.51 -1.49 7.94
N LEU A 48 7.21 -0.67 6.94
CA LEU A 48 8.22 -0.11 6.03
C LEU A 48 7.89 1.32 5.64
N SER A 49 8.95 2.05 5.34
CA SER A 49 8.87 3.39 4.81
C SER A 49 9.27 3.39 3.34
N VAL A 50 8.45 4.00 2.49
CA VAL A 50 8.69 4.13 1.05
C VAL A 50 8.50 5.57 0.60
N GLN A 51 9.40 6.03 -0.25
CA GLN A 51 9.34 7.37 -0.84
C GLN A 51 8.59 7.28 -2.18
N PRO A 52 7.57 8.11 -2.43
CA PRO A 52 6.96 8.22 -3.75
C PRO A 52 7.96 8.72 -4.83
N PRO A 53 7.75 8.39 -6.12
CA PRO A 53 6.64 7.61 -6.65
C PRO A 53 6.79 6.11 -6.35
N VAL A 54 5.73 5.50 -5.86
CA VAL A 54 5.69 4.08 -5.51
C VAL A 54 4.47 3.39 -6.13
N THR A 55 4.70 2.22 -6.72
CA THR A 55 3.65 1.37 -7.26
C THR A 55 3.44 0.16 -6.37
N PHE A 56 2.19 -0.04 -5.95
CA PHE A 56 1.73 -1.21 -5.21
C PHE A 56 0.94 -2.12 -6.16
N GLN A 57 1.32 -3.39 -6.25
CA GLN A 57 0.64 -4.36 -7.09
C GLN A 57 0.30 -5.62 -6.29
N ARG A 58 -0.97 -5.95 -6.27
CA ARG A 58 -1.50 -7.15 -5.59
C ARG A 58 -1.62 -8.32 -6.54
N TYR A 59 -1.17 -9.47 -6.03
CA TYR A 59 -1.32 -10.78 -6.64
C TYR A 59 -2.17 -11.65 -5.69
N ASP A 60 -3.49 -11.67 -5.91
CA ASP A 60 -4.46 -12.29 -4.99
C ASP A 60 -4.41 -13.83 -4.97
N GLN A 61 -3.92 -14.45 -6.03
CA GLN A 61 -3.74 -15.90 -6.11
C GLN A 61 -2.57 -16.35 -5.23
N ASP A 62 -1.43 -15.69 -5.38
CA ASP A 62 -0.19 -16.00 -4.68
C ASP A 62 -0.08 -15.32 -3.30
N ARG A 63 -1.00 -14.41 -2.98
CA ARG A 63 -1.11 -13.69 -1.70
C ARG A 63 0.13 -12.86 -1.34
N PHE A 64 0.63 -12.10 -2.32
CA PHE A 64 1.71 -11.14 -2.08
C PHE A 64 1.45 -9.78 -2.71
N LEU A 65 2.00 -8.76 -2.06
CA LEU A 65 2.04 -7.38 -2.49
C LEU A 65 3.44 -7.09 -3.04
N SER A 66 3.54 -6.77 -4.33
CA SER A 66 4.75 -6.20 -4.91
C SER A 66 4.75 -4.70 -4.71
N ILE A 67 5.87 -4.17 -4.24
CA ILE A 67 6.09 -2.74 -4.02
C ILE A 67 7.29 -2.35 -4.87
N ARG A 68 7.09 -1.39 -5.78
CA ARG A 68 8.12 -0.90 -6.70
C ARG A 68 8.33 0.59 -6.49
N SER A 69 9.57 0.96 -6.22
CA SER A 69 9.97 2.33 -5.92
C SER A 69 11.42 2.52 -6.37
N ASP A 70 11.70 3.60 -7.11
CA ASP A 70 13.08 3.97 -7.49
C ASP A 70 13.91 2.81 -8.07
N GLY A 71 13.33 2.07 -9.03
CA GLY A 71 13.98 0.91 -9.67
C GLY A 71 14.13 -0.34 -8.78
N LYS A 72 13.80 -0.25 -7.49
CA LYS A 72 13.81 -1.38 -6.56
C LYS A 72 12.42 -2.01 -6.48
N SER A 73 12.41 -3.32 -6.27
CA SER A 73 11.18 -4.09 -6.03
C SER A 73 11.35 -4.90 -4.76
N MET A 74 10.31 -4.89 -3.93
CA MET A 74 10.17 -5.83 -2.82
C MET A 74 8.81 -6.51 -2.88
N THR A 75 8.71 -7.66 -2.23
CA THR A 75 7.46 -8.41 -2.10
C THR A 75 7.19 -8.68 -0.65
N LEU A 76 5.95 -8.43 -0.23
CA LEU A 76 5.48 -8.72 1.11
C LEU A 76 4.33 -9.73 1.02
N PRO A 77 4.32 -10.76 1.89
CA PRO A 77 3.16 -11.62 2.00
C PRO A 77 1.98 -10.82 2.57
N TYR A 78 0.75 -11.24 2.26
CA TYR A 78 -0.43 -10.75 2.98
C TYR A 78 -1.45 -11.84 3.22
N ALA A 79 -2.24 -11.67 4.27
CA ALA A 79 -3.48 -12.40 4.47
C ALA A 79 -4.60 -11.62 3.78
N LYS A 80 -5.49 -12.32 3.05
CA LYS A 80 -6.76 -11.68 2.67
C LYS A 80 -7.47 -11.31 3.96
N ALA A 81 -7.77 -10.03 4.15
CA ALA A 81 -8.61 -9.62 5.25
C ALA A 81 -9.96 -10.32 5.08
N LEU A 82 -10.34 -11.16 6.03
CA LEU A 82 -11.67 -11.76 6.09
C LEU A 82 -12.66 -10.59 6.20
N ARG A 83 -13.26 -10.17 5.07
CA ARG A 83 -14.43 -9.29 5.11
C ARG A 83 -15.56 -10.10 5.76
N GLY A 84 -15.68 -10.00 7.08
CA GLY A 84 -16.77 -10.60 7.83
C GLY A 84 -16.43 -10.90 9.28
N ARG A 85 -16.76 -9.96 10.17
CA ARG A 85 -17.86 -10.15 11.13
C ARG A 85 -18.59 -8.83 11.29
#